data_AF-A0A3A4PQA3-F1
#
_entry.id   AF-A0A3A4PQA3-F1
#
_cell.length_a   1.000
_cell.length_b   1.000
_cell.length_c   1.000
_cell.angle_alpha   90.00
_cell.angle_beta   90.00
_cell.angle_gamma   90.00
#
_symmetry.space_group_name_H-M   'P 1'
#
loop_
_entity.id
_entity.type
_entity.pdbx_description
1 polymer ?
#
loop_
_entity_poly.entity_id
_entity_poly.type
_entity_poly.pdbx_seq_one_letter_code
_entity_poly.pdbx_strand_id
1 'polypeptide(L)' 'MEFQEQLLPHLEGKTAKQKNPYSRSNLAWSAWIIARLGGWKSYYSKGALPGHNTMKRGLESFYQQFIGWQIALSSDP' A
#
# COMPACT_ATOMS: atom_id res chain seq x y z
N MET A 1 -1.49 8.43 -9.43
CA MET A 1 -2.13 7.15 -9.00
C MET A 1 -1.44 5.93 -9.59
N GLU A 2 -0.74 6.03 -10.73
CA GLU A 2 -0.07 4.89 -11.39
C GLU A 2 0.91 4.13 -10.49
N PHE A 3 1.72 4.84 -9.69
CA PHE A 3 2.65 4.20 -8.76
C PHE A 3 1.97 3.19 -7.82
N GLN A 4 0.85 3.59 -7.21
CA GLN A 4 0.11 2.70 -6.27
C GLN A 4 -0.47 1.48 -6.98
N GLU A 5 -0.84 1.60 -8.26
CA GLU A 5 -1.33 0.46 -9.05
C GLU A 5 -0.22 -0.52 -9.42
N GLN A 6 0.97 -0.02 -9.76
CA GLN A 6 2.14 -0.86 -10.00
C GLN A 6 2.59 -1.56 -8.71
N LEU A 7 2.43 -0.89 -7.56
CA LEU A 7 2.79 -1.44 -6.26
C LEU A 7 1.80 -2.49 -5.75
N LEU A 8 0.50 -2.31 -5.99
CA LEU A 8 -0.56 -3.14 -5.43
C LEU A 8 -0.36 -4.65 -5.64
N PRO A 9 -0.05 -5.18 -6.85
CA PRO A 9 0.18 -6.61 -7.07
C PRO A 9 1.29 -7.23 -6.20
N HIS A 10 2.26 -6.42 -5.78
CA HIS A 10 3.38 -6.85 -4.92
C HIS A 10 2.99 -6.91 -3.44
N LEU A 11 1.92 -6.19 -3.05
CA LEU A 11 1.43 -6.12 -1.69
C LEU A 11 0.25 -7.06 -1.43
N GLU A 12 -0.48 -7.44 -2.46
CA GLU A 12 -1.56 -8.41 -2.36
C GLU A 12 -1.03 -9.82 -2.07
N GLY A 13 -1.77 -10.56 -1.23
CA GLY A 13 -1.48 -11.97 -1.02
C GLY A 13 -2.18 -12.87 -2.04
N LYS A 14 -1.96 -14.17 -1.91
CA LYS A 14 -2.48 -15.18 -2.85
C LYS A 14 -4.00 -15.40 -2.73
N THR A 15 -4.57 -15.13 -1.56
CA THR A 15 -5.99 -15.38 -1.30
C THR A 15 -6.85 -14.15 -1.57
N ALA A 16 -8.13 -14.35 -1.92
CA ALA A 16 -9.08 -13.24 -2.12
C ALA A 16 -9.20 -12.30 -0.91
N LYS A 17 -9.06 -12.85 0.31
CA LYS A 17 -9.01 -12.06 1.54
C LYS A 17 -7.76 -11.19 1.61
N GLN A 18 -6.63 -11.60 1.04
CA GLN A 18 -5.40 -10.79 1.09
C GLN A 18 -5.30 -9.74 -0.02
N LYS A 19 -6.37 -9.54 -0.80
CA LYS A 19 -6.47 -8.50 -1.82
C LYS A 19 -7.08 -7.22 -1.26
N ASN A 20 -6.88 -6.11 -1.94
CA ASN A 20 -7.48 -4.84 -1.57
C ASN A 20 -8.97 -4.84 -1.94
N PRO A 21 -9.89 -4.73 -0.96
CA PRO A 21 -11.33 -4.79 -1.24
C PRO A 21 -11.91 -3.45 -1.72
N TYR A 22 -11.14 -2.36 -1.68
CA TYR A 22 -11.62 -1.02 -1.95
C TYR A 22 -11.44 -0.64 -3.44
N SER A 23 -12.30 0.26 -3.93
CA SER A 23 -12.15 0.84 -5.27
C SER A 23 -11.00 1.85 -5.33
N ARG A 24 -10.29 1.92 -6.46
CA ARG A 24 -9.15 2.83 -6.70
C ARG A 24 -9.48 4.31 -6.44
N SER A 25 -10.72 4.74 -6.68
CA SER A 25 -11.15 6.12 -6.45
C SER A 25 -11.32 6.49 -4.98
N ASN A 26 -11.22 5.53 -4.06
CA ASN A 26 -11.46 5.72 -2.64
C ASN A 26 -10.14 5.89 -1.87
N LEU A 27 -10.11 6.83 -0.93
CA LEU A 27 -9.00 6.99 0.02
C LEU A 27 -8.70 5.70 0.79
N ALA A 28 -9.71 4.89 1.09
CA ALA A 28 -9.55 3.59 1.74
C ALA A 28 -8.64 2.63 0.94
N TRP A 29 -8.63 2.72 -0.39
CA TRP A 29 -7.75 1.93 -1.25
C TRP A 29 -6.28 2.29 -1.03
N SER A 30 -5.95 3.58 -1.05
CA SER A 30 -4.60 4.07 -0.75
C SER A 30 -4.20 3.77 0.71
N ALA A 31 -5.13 3.95 1.66
CA ALA A 31 -4.88 3.65 3.07
C ALA A 31 -4.54 2.17 3.29
N TRP A 32 -5.19 1.25 2.57
CA TRP A 32 -4.88 -0.19 2.61
C TRP A 32 -3.47 -0.48 2.10
N ILE A 33 -3.05 0.14 0.98
CA ILE A 33 -1.70 0.00 0.42
C ILE A 33 -0.64 0.48 1.43
N ILE A 34 -0.86 1.66 2.00
CA ILE A 34 0.00 2.24 3.04
C ILE A 34 0.07 1.31 4.26
N ALA A 35 -1.05 0.77 4.73
CA ALA A 35 -1.05 -0.18 5.84
C ALA A 35 -0.21 -1.43 5.54
N ARG A 36 -0.29 -1.98 4.32
CA ARG A 36 0.50 -3.14 3.90
C ARG A 36 2.00 -2.84 3.89
N LEU A 37 2.40 -1.67 3.41
CA LEU A 37 3.78 -1.21 3.49
C LEU A 37 4.27 -1.08 4.95
N GLY A 38 3.37 -0.71 5.85
CA GLY A 38 3.63 -0.66 7.30
C GLY A 38 3.77 -2.02 7.99
N GLY A 39 3.65 -3.13 7.23
CA GLY A 39 3.72 -4.48 7.76
C GLY A 39 2.39 -4.98 8.32
N TRP A 40 1.26 -4.36 7.96
CA TRP A 40 -0.06 -4.85 8.38
C TRP A 40 -0.31 -6.24 7.80
N LYS A 41 -0.47 -7.24 8.68
CA LYS A 41 -0.83 -8.60 8.31
C LYS A 41 -2.35 -8.71 8.40
N SER A 42 -2.98 -9.07 7.29
CA SER A 42 -4.43 -9.26 7.20
C SER A 42 -4.86 -10.53 7.94
N TYR A 43 -4.72 -10.57 9.27
CA TYR A 43 -5.29 -11.66 10.07
C TYR A 43 -6.77 -11.39 10.25
N TYR A 44 -7.52 -12.03 9.36
CA TYR A 44 -8.96 -12.03 9.26
C TYR A 44 -9.61 -12.75 10.44
N SER A 45 -9.71 -12.04 11.56
CA SER A 45 -10.77 -12.30 12.52
C SER A 45 -11.06 -11.00 13.25
N LYS A 46 -12.13 -10.31 12.80
CA LYS A 46 -12.77 -9.16 13.47
C LYS A 46 -12.00 -7.83 13.38
N GLY A 47 -12.17 -7.11 12.26
CA GLY A 47 -12.08 -5.64 12.25
C GLY A 47 -10.76 -5.00 12.72
N ALA A 48 -9.64 -5.72 12.67
CA ALA A 48 -8.34 -5.19 13.10
C ALA A 48 -7.85 -4.13 12.09
N LEU A 49 -8.23 -2.88 12.34
CA LEU A 49 -7.72 -1.72 11.64
C LEU A 49 -6.20 -1.61 11.88
N PRO A 50 -5.42 -1.15 10.90
CA PRO A 50 -4.01 -0.87 11.10
C PRO A 50 -3.84 0.18 12.20
N GLY A 51 -2.96 -0.09 13.17
CA GLY A 51 -2.66 0.87 14.23
C GLY A 51 -1.92 2.10 13.70
N HIS A 52 -1.92 3.19 14.47
CA HIS A 52 -1.25 4.44 14.08
C HIS A 52 0.24 4.25 13.76
N ASN A 53 0.95 3.39 14.51
CA ASN A 53 2.36 3.07 14.24
C ASN A 53 2.55 2.36 12.89
N THR A 54 1.65 1.45 12.54
CA THR A 54 1.66 0.75 11.25
C THR A 54 1.42 1.72 10.11
N MET A 55 0.42 2.61 10.24
CA MET A 55 0.13 3.62 9.24
C MET A 55 1.28 4.61 9.07
N LYS A 56 1.90 5.07 10.16
CA LYS A 56 3.07 5.96 10.11
C LYS A 56 4.23 5.32 9.34
N ARG A 57 4.65 4.11 9.73
CA ARG A 57 5.74 3.38 9.06
C ARG A 57 5.43 3.13 7.59
N GLY A 58 4.19 2.76 7.30
CA GLY A 58 3.72 2.55 5.94
C GLY A 58 3.80 3.81 5.09
N LEU A 59 3.46 4.97 5.66
CA LEU A 59 3.50 6.25 4.97
C LEU A 59 4.94 6.71 4.72
N GLU A 60 5.82 6.52 5.69
CA GLU A 60 7.27 6.77 5.53
C GLU A 60 7.85 5.91 4.40
N SER A 61 7.56 4.60 4.40
CA SER A 61 7.99 3.69 3.34
C SER A 61 7.39 4.04 1.98
N PHE A 62 6.12 4.48 1.95
CA PHE A 62 5.45 4.93 0.74
C PHE A 62 6.19 6.10 0.09
N TYR A 63 6.52 7.14 0.85
CA TYR A 63 7.22 8.30 0.31
C TYR A 63 8.62 7.96 -0.19
N GLN A 64 9.37 7.12 0.54
CA GLN A 64 10.70 6.68 0.10
C GLN A 64 10.64 5.95 -1.25
N GLN A 65 9.70 5.01 -1.41
CA GLN A 65 9.53 4.28 -2.66
C GLN A 65 9.01 5.17 -3.79
N PHE A 66 8.10 6.10 -3.48
CA PHE A 66 7.56 7.03 -4.46
C PHE A 66 8.64 7.97 -5.02
N ILE A 67 9.51 8.52 -4.16
CA ILE A 67 10.65 9.33 -4.60
C ILE A 67 11.57 8.51 -5.52
N GLY A 68 11.91 7.28 -5.14
CA GLY A 68 12.73 6.40 -5.97
C GLY A 68 12.11 6.12 -7.34
N TRP A 69 10.79 5.90 -7.38
CA TRP A 69 10.04 5.72 -8.63
C TRP A 69 10.06 6.97 -9.50
N GLN A 70 9.88 8.16 -8.92
CA GLN A 70 9.96 9.43 -9.66
C GLN A 70 11.36 9.67 -10.23
N ILE A 71 12.41 9.39 -9.47
CA ILE A 71 13.80 9.52 -9.92
C ILE A 71 14.04 8.60 -11.12
N ALA A 72 13.62 7.33 -11.03
CA ALA A 72 13.76 6.37 -12.13
C ALA A 72 13.07 6.87 -13.41
N LEU A 73 11.82 7.34 -13.30
CA LEU A 73 11.08 7.88 -14.45
C LEU A 73 11.73 9.13 -15.05
N SER A 74 12.33 9.99 -14.23
CA SER A 74 13.02 11.20 -14.72
C SER A 74 14.41 10.92 -15.29
N SER A 75 14.94 9.71 -15.08
CA SER A 75 16.28 9.30 -15.50
C SER A 75 16.28 8.52 -16.82
N ASP A 76 15.12 8.12 -17.32
CA ASP A 76 14.97 7.55 -18.66
C ASP A 76 14.99 8.69 -19.72
N PRO A 77 15.90 8.67 -20.71
CA PRO A 77 16.03 9.71 -21.74
C PRO A 77 14.83 9.82 -22.70
#